data_AF-A0A9E0M0E2-F1
#
_entry.id   AF-A0A9E0M0E2-F1
#
_cell.length_a   1.000
_cell.length_b   1.000
_cell.length_c   1.000
_cell.angle_alpha   90.00
_cell.angle_beta   90.00
_cell.angle_gamma   90.00
#
_symmetry.space_group_name_H-M   'P 1'
#
loop_
_entity.id
_entity.type
_entity.pdbx_description
1 polymer ?
#
loop_
_entity_poly.entity_id
_entity_poly.type
_entity_poly.pdbx_seq_one_letter_code
_entity_poly.pdbx_strand_id
1 'polypeptide(L)'
;MHPPPQSPVAPSEYHAEVARLVDEMRARCLWFLRPDYYPETPDEIDRTLRAIERAGDQTAFQRARALRQWHSPTSSATSAGS
;
A
#
# COMPACT_ATOMS: atom_id res chain seq x y z
N MET A 1 -18.33 7.98 -2.70
CA MET A 1 -17.18 8.38 -1.86
C MET A 1 -17.09 7.35 -0.75
N HIS A 2 -16.13 6.42 -0.80
CA HIS A 2 -15.96 5.45 0.30
C HIS A 2 -15.38 6.22 1.49
N PRO A 3 -15.99 6.16 2.69
CA PRO A 3 -15.40 6.81 3.85
C PRO A 3 -14.02 6.19 4.12
N PRO A 4 -13.01 6.98 4.49
CA PRO A 4 -11.77 6.39 5.01
C PRO A 4 -12.14 5.51 6.22
N PRO A 5 -11.56 4.30 6.35
CA PRO A 5 -11.78 3.48 7.54
C PRO A 5 -11.40 4.28 8.80
N GLN A 6 -12.32 4.36 9.76
CA GLN A 6 -12.34 5.33 10.86
C GLN A 6 -11.47 4.99 12.09
N SER A 7 -10.45 4.14 11.96
CA SER A 7 -9.57 3.77 13.09
C SER A 7 -8.12 3.66 12.65
N PRO A 8 -7.15 4.02 13.52
CA PRO A 8 -5.75 3.64 13.30
C PRO A 8 -5.67 2.12 13.19
N VAL A 9 -5.48 1.62 11.97
CA VAL A 9 -5.18 0.22 11.73
C VAL A 9 -3.83 -0.09 12.38
N ALA A 10 -3.76 -1.19 13.13
CA ALA A 10 -2.49 -1.61 13.70
C ALA A 10 -1.45 -1.84 12.57
N PRO A 11 -0.14 -1.66 12.81
CA PRO A 11 0.89 -1.87 11.77
C PRO A 11 0.80 -3.25 11.09
N SER A 12 0.34 -4.28 11.80
CA SER A 12 0.09 -5.62 11.28
C SER A 12 -1.14 -5.69 10.35
N GLU A 13 -2.20 -4.95 10.66
CA GLU A 13 -3.40 -4.85 9.82
C GLU A 13 -3.11 -4.07 8.53
N TYR A 14 -2.22 -3.07 8.59
CA TYR A 14 -1.76 -2.36 7.41
C TYR A 14 -1.02 -3.27 6.42
N HIS A 15 -0.03 -4.03 6.89
CA HIS A 15 0.71 -4.97 6.03
C HIS A 15 -0.20 -6.05 5.46
N ALA A 16 -1.18 -6.53 6.24
CA ALA A 16 -2.18 -7.49 5.77
C ALA A 16 -3.06 -6.91 4.65
N GLU A 17 -3.47 -5.64 4.74
CA GLU A 17 -4.27 -4.98 3.70
C GLU A 17 -3.46 -4.71 2.43
N VAL A 18 -2.18 -4.33 2.57
CA VAL A 18 -1.25 -4.21 1.44
C VAL A 18 -1.06 -5.56 0.75
N ALA A 19 -0.84 -6.63 1.51
CA ALA A 19 -0.68 -7.99 0.97
C ALA A 19 -1.94 -8.45 0.22
N ARG A 20 -3.14 -8.21 0.78
CA ARG A 20 -4.40 -8.48 0.08
C ARG A 20 -4.52 -7.73 -1.23
N LEU A 21 -4.19 -6.43 -1.24
CA LEU A 21 -4.27 -5.62 -2.46
C LEU A 21 -3.26 -6.10 -3.52
N VAL A 22 -2.08 -6.55 -3.10
CA VAL A 22 -1.08 -7.18 -3.98
C VAL A 22 -1.62 -8.46 -4.60
N ASP A 23 -2.25 -9.33 -3.80
CA ASP A 23 -2.83 -10.57 -4.29
C ASP A 23 -3.96 -10.34 -5.29
N GLU A 24 -4.88 -9.42 -5.00
CA GLU A 24 -5.97 -9.04 -5.89
C GLU A 24 -5.45 -8.47 -7.22
N MET A 25 -4.35 -7.72 -7.18
CA MET A 25 -3.78 -7.05 -8.35
C MET A 25 -2.67 -7.86 -9.03
N ARG A 26 -2.31 -9.04 -8.52
CA ARG A 26 -1.15 -9.83 -8.97
C ARG A 26 -1.20 -10.15 -10.47
N ALA A 27 -2.35 -10.58 -10.96
CA ALA A 27 -2.53 -10.86 -12.38
C ALA A 27 -2.51 -9.58 -13.24
N ARG A 28 -3.06 -8.48 -12.73
CA ARG A 28 -3.23 -7.21 -13.45
C ARG A 28 -1.94 -6.38 -13.50
N CYS A 29 -1.11 -6.43 -12.46
CA CYS A 29 0.19 -5.76 -12.38
C CYS A 29 1.33 -6.62 -12.95
N LEU A 30 1.02 -7.72 -13.65
CA LEU A 30 2.00 -8.68 -14.20
C LEU A 30 2.94 -9.29 -13.14
N TRP A 31 2.53 -9.29 -11.87
CA TRP A 31 3.27 -9.90 -10.76
C TRP A 31 3.05 -11.41 -10.65
N PHE A 32 2.35 -12.03 -11.61
CA PHE A 32 2.22 -13.49 -11.68
C PHE A 32 3.59 -14.19 -11.85
N LEU A 33 4.60 -13.49 -12.38
CA LEU A 33 5.98 -13.98 -12.49
C LEU A 33 6.74 -14.00 -11.15
N ARG A 34 6.19 -13.33 -10.12
CA ARG A 34 6.77 -13.28 -8.78
C ARG A 34 5.70 -13.66 -7.74
N PRO A 35 5.31 -14.94 -7.67
CA PRO A 35 4.24 -15.39 -6.77
C PRO A 35 4.52 -15.09 -5.30
N ASP A 36 5.79 -15.09 -4.90
CA ASP A 36 6.22 -14.87 -3.51
C ASP A 36 6.50 -13.38 -3.19
N TYR A 37 6.20 -12.47 -4.13
CA TYR A 37 6.42 -11.04 -3.87
C TYR A 37 5.34 -10.46 -2.97
N TYR A 38 5.79 -9.97 -1.80
CA TYR A 38 5.07 -9.11 -0.90
C TYR A 38 6.02 -7.99 -0.44
N PRO A 39 5.62 -6.71 -0.48
CA PRO A 39 6.47 -5.61 -0.04
C PRO A 39 6.61 -5.62 1.49
N GLU A 40 7.83 -5.55 2.00
CA GLU A 40 8.10 -5.61 3.44
C GLU A 40 8.55 -4.25 3.99
N THR A 41 9.23 -3.46 3.17
CA THR A 41 9.73 -2.14 3.58
C THR A 41 8.77 -1.01 3.22
N PRO A 42 8.75 0.09 3.99
CA PRO A 42 8.03 1.32 3.66
C PRO A 42 8.17 1.77 2.19
N ASP A 43 9.39 1.75 1.67
CA ASP A 43 9.69 2.14 0.29
C ASP A 43 9.14 1.15 -0.75
N GLU A 44 9.22 -0.15 -0.47
CA GLU A 44 8.62 -1.17 -1.34
C GLU A 44 7.10 -1.06 -1.35
N ILE A 45 6.49 -0.77 -0.19
CA ILE A 45 5.05 -0.57 -0.07
C ILE A 45 4.62 0.64 -0.90
N ASP A 46 5.27 1.81 -0.77
CA ASP A 46 4.91 3.00 -1.58
C ASP A 46 5.09 2.74 -3.08
N ARG A 47 6.18 2.09 -3.51
CA ARG A 47 6.38 1.73 -4.92
C ARG A 47 5.30 0.78 -5.43
N THR A 48 4.94 -0.21 -4.63
CA THR A 48 3.92 -1.21 -4.97
C THR A 48 2.55 -0.55 -5.10
N LEU A 49 2.17 0.30 -4.14
CA LEU A 49 0.91 1.03 -4.18
C LEU A 49 0.85 1.99 -5.38
N ARG A 50 1.94 2.67 -5.75
CA ARG A 50 2.00 3.49 -6.97
C ARG A 50 1.88 2.68 -8.26
N ALA A 51 2.44 1.47 -8.29
CA ALA A 51 2.28 0.58 -9.44
C ALA A 51 0.80 0.19 -9.61
N ILE A 52 0.11 -0.10 -8.49
CA ILE A 52 -1.32 -0.40 -8.46
C ILE A 52 -2.16 0.81 -8.87
N GLU A 53 -1.82 2.03 -8.43
CA GLU A 53 -2.49 3.26 -8.89
C GLU A 53 -2.41 3.45 -10.42
N ARG A 54 -1.31 3.02 -11.04
CA ARG A 54 -1.08 3.18 -12.49
C ARG A 54 -1.72 2.09 -13.33
N ALA A 55 -1.74 0.85 -12.83
CA ALA A 55 -2.16 -0.33 -13.58
C ALA A 55 -3.56 -0.84 -13.18
N GLY A 56 -4.07 -0.42 -12.02
CA GLY A 56 -5.35 -0.87 -11.47
C GLY A 56 -6.56 -0.12 -12.03
N ASP A 57 -7.74 -0.66 -11.72
CA ASP A 57 -9.01 0.02 -12.00
C ASP A 57 -9.28 1.15 -10.98
N GLN A 58 -10.39 1.86 -11.15
CA GLN A 58 -10.75 2.96 -10.26
C GLN A 58 -10.84 2.53 -8.78
N THR A 59 -11.28 1.31 -8.49
CA THR A 59 -11.38 0.79 -7.12
C THR A 59 -9.99 0.53 -6.54
N ALA A 60 -9.11 -0.09 -7.32
CA ALA A 60 -7.72 -0.33 -6.94
C ALA A 60 -6.96 0.99 -6.69
N PHE A 61 -7.18 1.99 -7.54
CA PHE A 61 -6.63 3.33 -7.36
C PHE A 61 -7.05 3.96 -6.04
N GLN A 62 -8.36 3.93 -5.72
CA GLN A 62 -8.86 4.53 -4.48
C GLN A 62 -8.31 3.83 -3.23
N ARG A 63 -8.22 2.49 -3.24
CA ARG A 63 -7.65 1.72 -2.13
C ARG A 63 -6.15 1.99 -1.96
N ALA A 64 -5.38 1.94 -3.04
CA ALA A 64 -3.94 2.21 -3.01
C ALA A 64 -3.64 3.64 -2.54
N ARG A 65 -4.39 4.63 -3.03
CA ARG A 65 -4.26 6.03 -2.64
C ARG A 65 -4.64 6.26 -1.18
N ALA A 66 -5.64 5.55 -0.66
CA ALA A 66 -5.96 5.58 0.76
C ALA A 66 -4.76 5.07 1.57
N LEU A 67 -4.26 3.87 1.29
CA LEU A 67 -3.11 3.25 1.97
C LEU A 67 -1.85 4.12 1.94
N ARG A 68 -1.60 4.88 0.87
CA ARG A 68 -0.48 5.83 0.79
C ARG A 68 -0.65 7.09 1.65
N GLN A 69 -1.89 7.56 1.85
CA GLN A 69 -2.16 8.67 2.76
C GLN A 69 -1.92 8.28 4.22
N TRP A 70 -2.15 7.02 4.58
CA TRP A 70 -1.78 6.47 5.91
C TRP A 70 -0.27 6.46 6.15
N HIS A 71 0.54 6.32 5.09
CA HIS A 71 2.00 6.36 5.19
C HIS A 71 2.56 7.79 5.34
N SER A 72 1.81 8.81 4.91
CA SER A 72 2.28 10.21 4.89
C SER A 72 2.41 10.94 6.24
N PRO A 73 1.94 10.47 7.42
CA PRO A 73 2.19 11.21 8.67
C PRO A 73 3.46 10.80 9.43
N THR A 74 4.11 9.66 9.15
CA THR A 74 5.13 9.09 10.06
C THR A 74 6.58 9.18 9.55
N SER A 75 6.82 9.64 8.32
CA SER A 75 8.19 9.79 7.79
C SER A 75 8.96 11.01 8.35
N SER A 76 8.36 11.82 9.23
CA SER A 76 9.02 13.02 9.81
C SER A 76 9.69 12.81 11.17
N ALA A 77 9.81 11.59 11.71
CA ALA A 77 10.30 11.38 13.08
C ALA A 77 11.74 10.85 13.24
N THR A 78 12.51 10.61 12.16
CA THR A 78 13.89 10.09 12.31
C THR A 78 14.90 10.83 11.45
N SER A 79 14.83 12.16 11.42
CA SER A 79 15.93 13.01 10.93
C SER A 79 15.90 14.39 11.61
N ALA A 80 16.12 14.41 12.91
CA ALA A 80 16.67 15.58 13.59
C ALA A 80 17.51 15.06 14.75
N GLY A 81 18.81 14.90 14.48
CA GLY A 81 19.79 14.66 15.52
C GLY A 81 19.94 15.89 16.41
N SER A 82 20.07 15.67 17.71
CA SER A 82 20.78 16.50 18.67
C SER A 82 21.23 15.60 19.81
#